data_AF-A0AAC8YN41-F1
#
_entry.id   AF-A0AAC8YN41-F1
#
_cell.length_a   1.000
_cell.length_b   1.000
_cell.length_c   1.000
_cell.angle_alpha   90.00
_cell.angle_beta   90.00
_cell.angle_gamma   90.00
#
_symmetry.space_group_name_H-M   'P 1'
#
loop_
_entity.id
_entity.type
_entity.pdbx_description
1 polymer ?
#
loop_
_entity_poly.entity_id
_entity_poly.type
_entity_poly.pdbx_seq_one_letter_code
_entity_poly.pdbx_strand_id
1 'polypeptide(L)' 'MAATATSCEMNLMALWLRHRSECRSVGQIVADARAGLLPGVHLKGRSFLIDDEKAALAAMSKGKG' A
#
# COMPACT_ATOMS: atom_id res chain seq x y z
N MET A 1 24.02 -20.71 5.70
CA MET A 1 23.29 -19.75 4.84
C MET A 1 21.91 -19.58 5.42
N ALA A 2 21.65 -18.47 6.12
CA ALA A 2 20.32 -18.20 6.68
C ALA A 2 19.39 -17.78 5.55
N ALA A 3 18.39 -18.63 5.25
CA ALA A 3 17.25 -18.22 4.45
C ALA A 3 16.54 -17.11 5.23
N THR A 4 16.76 -15.86 4.82
CA THR A 4 15.99 -14.73 5.28
C THR A 4 14.54 -15.04 5.02
N ALA A 5 13.75 -15.19 6.07
CA ALA A 5 12.30 -15.31 5.98
C ALA A 5 11.84 -14.23 4.99
N THR A 6 11.24 -14.65 3.88
CA THR A 6 10.48 -13.77 3.00
C THR A 6 9.34 -13.28 3.86
N SER A 7 9.59 -12.20 4.60
CA SER A 7 8.55 -11.45 5.27
C SER A 7 7.50 -11.23 4.20
N CYS A 8 6.27 -11.66 4.49
CA CYS A 8 5.13 -11.52 3.60
C CYS A 8 4.76 -10.02 3.59
N GLU A 9 5.70 -9.18 3.15
CA GLU A 9 5.58 -7.74 3.10
C GLU A 9 4.55 -7.48 2.00
N MET A 10 3.30 -7.34 2.44
CA MET A 10 2.20 -7.00 1.57
C MET A 10 2.57 -5.70 0.86
N ASN A 11 2.69 -5.76 -0.46
CA ASN A 11 3.01 -4.57 -1.24
C ASN A 11 1.73 -3.79 -1.54
N LEU A 12 1.88 -2.49 -1.75
CA LEU A 12 0.77 -1.57 -2.05
C LEU A 12 -0.10 -2.04 -3.22
N MET A 13 0.52 -2.62 -4.26
CA MET A 13 -0.22 -3.12 -5.42
C MET A 13 -1.03 -4.38 -5.11
N ALA A 14 -0.52 -5.27 -4.25
CA ALA A 14 -1.20 -6.49 -3.83
C ALA A 14 -2.41 -6.15 -2.97
N LEU A 15 -2.28 -5.18 -2.04
CA LEU A 15 -3.41 -4.68 -1.27
C LEU A 15 -4.44 -4.00 -2.17
N TRP A 16 -3.98 -3.20 -3.14
CA TRP A 16 -4.86 -2.53 -4.11
C TRP A 16 -5.62 -3.52 -4.98
N LEU A 17 -4.96 -4.58 -5.47
CA LEU A 17 -5.61 -5.62 -6.27
C LEU A 17 -6.71 -6.35 -5.49
N ARG A 18 -6.48 -6.63 -4.20
CA ARG A 18 -7.47 -7.27 -3.31
C ARG A 18 -8.72 -6.40 -3.11
N HIS A 19 -8.57 -5.08 -3.02
CA HIS A 19 -9.66 -4.12 -2.77
C HIS A 19 -9.92 -3.17 -3.95
N ARG A 20 -9.61 -3.61 -5.18
CA ARG A 20 -9.59 -2.74 -6.37
C ARG A 20 -10.90 -1.99 -6.60
N SER A 21 -12.02 -2.66 -6.35
CA SER A 21 -13.37 -2.10 -6.53
C SER A 21 -13.68 -0.98 -5.55
N GLU A 22 -13.11 -1.04 -4.34
CA GLU A 22 -13.33 -0.08 -3.25
C GLU A 22 -12.25 1.01 -3.21
N CYS A 23 -11.12 0.79 -3.87
CA CYS A 23 -9.99 1.71 -3.89
C CYS A 23 -10.10 2.79 -4.98
N ARG A 24 -9.39 3.89 -4.75
CA ARG A 24 -9.16 4.97 -5.72
C ARG A 24 -8.26 4.49 -6.86
N SER A 25 -8.10 5.34 -7.87
CA SER A 25 -7.21 5.09 -8.99
C SER A 25 -5.79 4.83 -8.49
N VAL A 26 -5.17 3.74 -8.97
CA VAL A 26 -3.80 3.36 -8.57
C VAL A 26 -2.79 4.48 -8.79
N GLY A 27 -2.98 5.30 -9.84
CA GLY A 27 -2.13 6.46 -10.10
C GLY A 27 -2.14 7.50 -8.98
N GLN A 28 -3.30 7.78 -8.38
CA GLN A 28 -3.39 8.69 -7.22
C GLN A 28 -2.75 8.06 -5.99
N ILE A 29 -3.05 6.78 -5.73
CA ILE A 29 -2.47 6.03 -4.61
C ILE A 29 -0.93 6.02 -4.68
N VAL A 30 -0.36 5.78 -5.87
CA VAL A 30 1.10 5.82 -6.06
C VAL A 30 1.64 7.24 -5.92
N ALA A 31 0.92 8.26 -6.38
CA ALA A 31 1.34 9.67 -6.21
C ALA A 31 1.37 10.07 -4.73
N ASP A 32 0.32 9.75 -3.97
CA ASP A 32 0.24 9.98 -2.52
C ASP A 32 1.29 9.18 -1.76
N ALA A 33 1.53 7.91 -2.12
CA ALA A 33 2.58 7.09 -1.53
C ALA A 33 3.98 7.65 -1.80
N ARG A 34 4.23 8.18 -3.01
CA ARG A 34 5.49 8.88 -3.34
C ARG A 34 5.66 10.19 -2.58
N ALA A 35 4.55 10.89 -2.33
CA ALA A 35 4.54 12.13 -1.54
C ALA A 35 4.65 11.87 -0.02
N GLY A 36 4.57 10.61 0.43
CA GLY A 36 4.55 10.27 1.85
C GLY A 36 3.23 10.61 2.54
N LEU A 37 2.16 10.79 1.76
CA LEU A 37 0.83 11.17 2.24
C LEU A 37 -0.06 9.96 2.53
N LEU A 38 0.41 8.75 2.25
CA LEU A 38 -0.34 7.52 2.41
C LEU A 38 0.00 6.86 3.76
N PRO A 39 -0.86 7.00 4.79
CA PRO A 39 -0.60 6.41 6.10
C PRO A 39 -0.60 4.88 6.01
N GLY A 40 0.24 4.24 6.82
CA GLY A 40 0.40 2.78 6.79
C GLY A 40 1.20 2.26 5.59
N VAL A 41 1.82 3.14 4.80
CA VAL A 41 2.67 2.76 3.66
C VAL A 41 4.04 3.40 3.81
N HIS A 42 5.10 2.63 3.61
CA HIS A 42 6.46 3.14 3.57
C HIS A 42 7.16 2.72 2.28
N LEU A 43 8.09 3.57 1.83
CA LEU A 43 8.94 3.27 0.68
C LEU A 43 10.20 2.53 1.14
N LYS A 44 10.35 1.26 0.74
CA LYS A 44 11.55 0.45 0.98
C LYS A 44 12.30 0.27 -0.34
N GLY A 45 13.34 1.06 -0.54
CA GLY A 45 14.12 1.07 -1.77
C GLY A 45 13.29 1.54 -2.96
N ARG A 46 12.78 0.59 -3.76
CA ARG A 46 11.94 0.85 -4.95
C ARG A 46 10.49 0.37 -4.80
N SER A 47 10.13 -0.22 -3.67
CA SER A 47 8.82 -0.84 -3.45
C SER A 47 8.06 -0.14 -2.32
N PHE A 48 6.76 0.02 -2.50
CA PHE A 48 5.85 0.47 -1.45
C PHE A 48 5.38 -0.72 -0.65
N LEU A 49 5.70 -0.72 0.63
CA LEU A 49 5.32 -1.75 1.57
C LEU A 49 4.27 -1.21 2.53
N ILE A 50 3.35 -2.09 2.88
CA ILE A 50 2.32 -1.82 3.86
C ILE A 50 2.88 -2.11 5.24
N ASP A 51 2.91 -1.08 6.09
CA ASP A 51 3.23 -1.17 7.52
C ASP A 51 1.96 -1.36 8.36
N ASP A 52 0.87 -0.67 7.97
CA ASP A 52 -0.45 -0.81 8.57
C ASP A 52 -1.51 -0.98 7.47
N GLU A 53 -2.05 -2.21 7.35
CA GLU A 53 -3.01 -2.57 6.31
C GLU A 53 -4.31 -1.76 6.43
N LYS A 54 -4.76 -1.47 7.64
CA LYS A 54 -6.04 -0.79 7.88
C LYS A 54 -5.95 0.69 7.53
N ALA A 55 -4.86 1.35 7.92
CA ALA A 55 -4.59 2.74 7.59
C ALA A 55 -4.34 2.91 6.08
N ALA A 56 -3.56 2.01 5.48
CA ALA A 56 -3.33 2.01 4.04
C ALA A 56 -4.63 1.79 3.28
N LEU A 57 -5.46 0.81 3.68
CA LEU A 57 -6.75 0.55 3.05
C LEU A 57 -7.70 1.75 3.20
N ALA A 58 -7.77 2.38 4.37
CA ALA A 58 -8.58 3.58 4.59
C ALA A 58 -8.14 4.76 3.70
N ALA A 59 -6.83 4.94 3.52
CA ALA A 59 -6.27 5.96 2.64
C ALA A 59 -6.49 5.65 1.15
N MET A 60 -6.37 4.38 0.77
CA MET A 60 -6.59 3.89 -0.59
C MET A 60 -8.06 3.85 -0.98
N SER A 61 -8.97 3.68 -0.02
CA SER A 61 -10.40 3.60 -0.25
C SER A 61 -10.93 4.91 -0.84
N LYS A 62 -11.80 4.81 -1.86
CA LYS A 62 -12.63 5.94 -2.30
C LYS A 62 -13.47 6.29 -1.09
N GLY A 63 -13.14 7.39 -0.41
CA GLY A 63 -13.85 7.82 0.78
C GLY A 63 -15.34 7.67 0.51
N LYS A 64 -16.03 6.96 1.42
CA LYS A 64 -17.45 6.65 1.30
C LYS A 64 -18.21 7.98 1.26
N GLY A 65 -18.42 8.49 0.05
CA GLY A 65 -19.40 9.53 -0.27
C GLY A 65 -20.76 8.88 -0.40
#